data_AF-A0A6A8LQW0-F1
#
_entry.id   AF-A0A6A8LQW0-F1
#
_cell.length_a   1.000
_cell.length_b   1.000
_cell.length_c   1.000
_cell.angle_alpha   90.00
_cell.angle_beta   90.00
_cell.angle_gamma   90.00
#
_symmetry.space_group_name_H-M   'P 1'
#
loop_
_entity.id
_entity.type
_entity.pdbx_description
1 polymer ?
#
loop_
_entity_poly.entity_id
_entity_poly.type
_entity_poly.pdbx_seq_one_letter_code
_entity_poly.pdbx_strand_id
1 'polypeptide(L)'
;ATIQDWLGRKSSSNPEGLNPSDNGKKEANERNPIYVQQIEEQDYMKQNNGKLELAGMTIGIGMNQKDYYQKEQYGATYSTTISKEKRIEEGKIAAKKVLARVRQKVGNNVPIVIAMFAQAPNDSLVGGYFYSYTVSKSGTDIGSWTETNIKSYVLPATEDNKLPNDNDSTSFDNFQKEVKNFFPNISNVTGQGQYKDKTLQGLHITITTQFYSETEITSFTQYVAQAAKSYLPSGIPVDIKINGSDGETQSFVSTTGGNGGYYTHVFGSY
;
A
#
# COMPACT_ATOMS: atom_id res chain seq x y z
N ALA A 1 -15.01 -6.96 17.60
CA ALA A 1 -16.36 -7.51 17.34
C ALA A 1 -16.92 -7.01 16.01
N THR A 2 -17.41 -5.76 15.89
CA THR A 2 -18.20 -5.33 14.71
C THR A 2 -17.53 -5.50 13.34
N ILE A 3 -16.26 -5.10 13.17
CA ILE A 3 -15.57 -5.27 11.87
C ILE A 3 -15.31 -6.75 11.55
N GLN A 4 -14.99 -7.57 12.56
CA GLN A 4 -14.75 -9.01 12.37
C GLN A 4 -16.01 -9.71 11.86
N ASP A 5 -17.18 -9.36 12.40
CA ASP A 5 -18.47 -9.90 11.95
C ASP A 5 -18.75 -9.49 10.50
N TRP A 6 -18.49 -8.23 10.14
CA TRP A 6 -18.68 -7.75 8.77
C TRP A 6 -17.73 -8.42 7.77
N LEU A 7 -16.49 -8.68 8.16
CA LEU A 7 -15.52 -9.40 7.32
C LEU A 7 -15.84 -10.90 7.23
N GLY A 8 -16.61 -11.44 8.17
CA GLY A 8 -17.07 -12.82 8.13
C GLY A 8 -18.00 -13.12 6.95
N ARG A 9 -18.19 -14.43 6.68
CA ARG A 9 -19.23 -14.90 5.76
C ARG A 9 -20.60 -14.66 6.37
N LYS A 10 -21.56 -14.32 5.51
CA LYS A 10 -22.98 -14.26 5.89
C LYS A 10 -23.47 -15.67 6.27
N SER A 11 -24.08 -15.79 7.44
CA SER A 11 -24.71 -17.03 7.93
C SER A 11 -25.88 -16.69 8.87
N SER A 12 -26.59 -17.71 9.37
CA SER A 12 -27.59 -17.51 10.43
C SER A 12 -26.98 -17.01 11.73
N SER A 13 -25.76 -17.44 12.05
CA SER A 13 -25.00 -16.97 13.22
C SER A 13 -24.28 -15.63 13.01
N ASN A 14 -24.06 -15.24 11.75
CA ASN A 14 -23.46 -13.96 11.36
C ASN A 14 -24.26 -13.30 10.22
N PRO A 15 -25.45 -12.73 10.51
CA PRO A 15 -26.30 -12.13 9.49
C PRO A 15 -25.67 -10.88 8.85
N GLU A 16 -24.73 -10.24 9.55
CA GLU A 16 -24.06 -9.01 9.12
C GLU A 16 -22.82 -9.23 8.26
N GLY A 17 -22.42 -10.49 8.00
CA GLY A 17 -21.32 -10.82 7.11
C GLY A 17 -21.48 -10.19 5.71
N LEU A 18 -20.44 -9.49 5.25
CA LEU A 18 -20.39 -8.88 3.93
C LEU A 18 -19.96 -9.90 2.86
N ASN A 19 -19.20 -10.92 3.26
CA ASN A 19 -18.79 -11.99 2.37
C ASN A 19 -19.90 -13.01 2.14
N PRO A 20 -19.93 -13.67 0.97
CA PRO A 20 -20.97 -14.64 0.64
C PRO A 20 -20.94 -15.83 1.60
N SER A 21 -22.11 -16.43 1.82
CA SER A 21 -22.27 -17.64 2.60
C SER A 21 -21.42 -18.77 2.03
N ASP A 22 -20.91 -19.63 2.90
CA ASP A 22 -20.24 -20.84 2.46
C ASP A 22 -21.24 -21.76 1.75
N ASN A 23 -20.90 -22.22 0.54
CA ASN A 23 -21.70 -23.14 -0.24
C ASN A 23 -21.20 -24.60 -0.15
N GLY A 24 -20.18 -24.86 0.67
CA GLY A 24 -19.61 -26.18 0.90
C GLY A 24 -18.75 -26.71 -0.25
N LYS A 25 -18.64 -25.96 -1.36
CA LYS A 25 -17.85 -26.37 -2.51
C LYS A 25 -16.37 -26.08 -2.30
N LYS A 26 -15.53 -27.02 -2.73
CA LYS A 26 -14.07 -26.94 -2.56
C LYS A 26 -13.32 -26.50 -3.81
N GLU A 27 -13.94 -26.61 -4.99
CA GLU A 27 -13.30 -26.22 -6.25
C GLU A 27 -13.28 -24.70 -6.43
N ALA A 28 -12.13 -24.19 -6.89
CA ALA A 28 -11.82 -22.76 -6.88
C ALA A 28 -12.77 -21.92 -7.75
N ASN A 29 -13.31 -22.50 -8.82
CA ASN A 29 -14.25 -21.88 -9.76
C ASN A 29 -15.72 -22.03 -9.34
N GLU A 30 -16.05 -22.86 -8.34
CA GLU A 30 -17.43 -23.09 -7.92
C GLU A 30 -17.75 -22.57 -6.51
N ARG A 31 -16.72 -22.43 -5.67
CA ARG A 31 -16.89 -21.92 -4.31
C ARG A 31 -17.21 -20.42 -4.30
N ASN A 32 -17.84 -19.97 -3.23
CA ASN A 32 -18.03 -18.55 -2.95
C ASN A 32 -16.76 -17.97 -2.30
N PRO A 33 -15.96 -17.12 -2.98
CA PRO A 33 -14.73 -16.60 -2.39
C PRO A 33 -14.97 -15.52 -1.34
N ILE A 34 -13.95 -15.24 -0.54
CA ILE A 34 -13.87 -14.05 0.30
C ILE A 34 -13.52 -12.87 -0.60
N TYR A 35 -14.48 -11.97 -0.82
CA TYR A 35 -14.30 -10.76 -1.60
C TYR A 35 -13.74 -9.63 -0.76
N VAL A 36 -14.31 -9.38 0.42
CA VAL A 36 -13.94 -8.29 1.33
C VAL A 36 -12.93 -8.82 2.35
N GLN A 37 -11.71 -8.31 2.30
CA GLN A 37 -10.60 -8.81 3.12
C GLN A 37 -10.33 -7.93 4.34
N GLN A 38 -10.52 -6.61 4.21
CA GLN A 38 -10.28 -5.67 5.29
C GLN A 38 -11.20 -4.45 5.17
N ILE A 39 -11.49 -3.83 6.31
CA ILE A 39 -12.16 -2.55 6.40
C ILE A 39 -11.40 -1.72 7.43
N GLU A 40 -11.10 -0.47 7.10
CA GLU A 40 -10.48 0.49 8.01
C GLU A 40 -11.27 1.80 8.02
N GLU A 41 -11.33 2.45 9.17
CA GLU A 41 -12.07 3.69 9.42
C GLU A 41 -11.10 4.76 9.93
N GLN A 42 -11.24 5.97 9.41
CA GLN A 42 -10.51 7.15 9.86
C GLN A 42 -11.49 8.30 10.09
N ASP A 43 -11.51 8.83 11.31
CA ASP A 43 -12.34 9.96 11.71
C ASP A 43 -11.61 11.29 11.57
N TYR A 44 -12.30 12.27 10.98
CA TYR A 44 -11.80 13.63 10.81
C TYR A 44 -12.62 14.57 11.69
N MET A 45 -11.98 15.13 12.70
CA MET A 45 -12.62 15.95 13.72
C MET A 45 -12.39 17.44 13.48
N LYS A 46 -13.35 18.28 13.87
CA LYS A 46 -13.16 19.74 14.01
C LYS A 46 -13.26 20.13 15.48
N GLN A 47 -12.48 21.13 15.87
CA GLN A 47 -12.60 21.71 17.20
C GLN A 47 -13.75 22.73 17.22
N ASN A 48 -14.66 22.57 18.18
CA ASN A 48 -15.75 23.48 18.46
C ASN A 48 -15.81 23.74 19.96
N ASN A 49 -15.55 24.99 20.39
CA ASN A 49 -15.57 25.41 21.79
C ASN A 49 -14.77 24.48 22.74
N GLY A 50 -13.56 24.09 22.34
CA GLY A 50 -12.69 23.22 23.12
C GLY A 50 -13.05 21.72 23.09
N LYS A 51 -14.11 21.33 22.36
CA LYS A 51 -14.50 19.92 22.13
C LYS A 51 -14.22 19.49 20.70
N LEU A 52 -13.99 18.19 20.49
CA LEU A 52 -13.85 17.61 19.16
C LEU A 52 -15.20 17.08 18.68
N GLU A 53 -15.61 17.51 17.49
CA GLU A 53 -16.83 17.08 16.82
C GLU A 53 -16.49 16.40 15.50
N LEU A 54 -17.15 15.27 15.20
CA LEU A 54 -16.93 14.53 13.97
C LEU A 54 -17.38 15.37 12.76
N ALA A 55 -16.46 15.64 11.85
CA ALA A 55 -16.66 16.51 10.69
C ALA A 55 -16.48 15.80 9.34
N GLY A 56 -15.95 14.58 9.34
CA GLY A 56 -15.79 13.75 8.16
C GLY A 56 -15.26 12.37 8.53
N MET A 57 -15.36 11.43 7.60
CA MET A 57 -14.88 10.07 7.78
C MET A 57 -14.36 9.51 6.46
N THR A 58 -13.30 8.71 6.52
CA THR A 58 -12.84 7.87 5.41
C THR A 58 -12.97 6.41 5.79
N ILE A 59 -13.54 5.60 4.90
CA ILE A 59 -13.63 4.16 5.03
C ILE A 59 -12.87 3.51 3.88
N GLY A 60 -11.83 2.75 4.19
CA GLY A 60 -11.14 1.88 3.25
C GLY A 60 -11.80 0.50 3.20
N ILE A 61 -12.08 -0.02 2.01
CA ILE A 61 -12.57 -1.40 1.82
C ILE A 61 -11.59 -2.14 0.90
N GLY A 62 -10.87 -3.10 1.46
CA GLY A 62 -9.92 -3.91 0.72
C GLY A 62 -10.56 -5.18 0.16
N MET A 63 -10.40 -5.35 -1.16
CA MET A 63 -11.02 -6.40 -1.95
C MET A 63 -9.95 -7.36 -2.48
N ASN A 64 -10.16 -8.66 -2.35
CA ASN A 64 -9.22 -9.66 -2.84
C ASN A 64 -9.14 -9.70 -4.37
N GLN A 65 -7.92 -9.79 -4.90
CA GLN A 65 -7.66 -10.22 -6.27
C GLN A 65 -7.52 -11.75 -6.37
N LYS A 66 -6.90 -12.36 -5.35
CA LYS A 66 -6.84 -13.80 -5.12
C LYS A 66 -7.31 -14.09 -3.70
N ASP A 67 -8.24 -15.03 -3.55
CA ASP A 67 -8.69 -15.53 -2.25
C ASP A 67 -8.03 -16.88 -1.97
N TYR A 68 -7.20 -16.93 -0.92
CA TYR A 68 -6.42 -18.12 -0.55
C TYR A 68 -7.17 -18.96 0.48
N TYR A 69 -7.20 -20.28 0.29
CA TYR A 69 -7.96 -21.19 1.16
C TYR A 69 -7.35 -22.59 1.19
N GLN A 70 -7.75 -23.40 2.18
CA GLN A 70 -7.38 -24.82 2.28
C GLN A 70 -8.63 -25.70 2.12
N LYS A 71 -8.48 -26.86 1.45
CA LYS A 71 -9.57 -27.85 1.26
C LYS A 71 -9.75 -28.78 2.46
N GLU A 72 -8.73 -28.87 3.31
CA GLU A 72 -8.65 -29.68 4.51
C GLU A 72 -7.75 -28.97 5.54
N GLN A 73 -7.93 -29.29 6.81
CA GLN A 73 -7.19 -28.64 7.89
C GLN A 73 -5.69 -28.96 7.78
N TYR A 74 -4.85 -27.92 7.79
CA TYR A 74 -3.39 -28.03 7.62
C TYR A 74 -2.93 -28.59 6.26
N GLY A 75 -3.80 -28.58 5.26
CA GLY A 75 -3.49 -29.05 3.91
C GLY A 75 -2.83 -27.98 3.03
N ALA A 76 -2.73 -28.30 1.74
CA ALA A 76 -2.20 -27.38 0.73
C ALA A 76 -3.07 -26.10 0.60
N THR A 77 -2.41 -24.99 0.27
CA THR A 77 -3.08 -23.71 -0.02
C THR A 77 -3.46 -23.63 -1.49
N TYR A 78 -4.75 -23.40 -1.75
CA TYR A 78 -5.33 -23.13 -3.05
C TYR A 78 -5.72 -21.65 -3.15
N SER A 79 -6.02 -21.18 -4.36
CA SER A 79 -6.53 -19.82 -4.55
C SER A 79 -7.66 -19.76 -5.58
N THR A 80 -8.68 -18.95 -5.30
CA THR A 80 -9.65 -18.49 -6.29
C THR A 80 -9.20 -17.12 -6.82
N THR A 81 -8.93 -17.02 -8.13
CA THR A 81 -8.70 -15.72 -8.78
C THR A 81 -10.04 -15.02 -9.01
N ILE A 82 -10.15 -13.78 -8.56
CA ILE A 82 -11.34 -12.95 -8.71
C ILE A 82 -11.11 -11.98 -9.87
N SER A 83 -12.01 -11.99 -10.87
CA SER A 83 -11.89 -11.07 -12.00
C SER A 83 -12.03 -9.61 -11.56
N LYS A 84 -11.45 -8.68 -12.32
CA LYS A 84 -11.54 -7.25 -12.03
C LYS A 84 -13.00 -6.80 -11.95
N GLU A 85 -13.82 -7.27 -12.87
CA GLU A 85 -15.23 -6.93 -13.01
C GLU A 85 -16.00 -7.39 -11.77
N LYS A 86 -15.79 -8.65 -11.35
CA LYS A 86 -16.48 -9.20 -10.18
C LYS A 86 -16.03 -8.52 -8.88
N ARG A 87 -14.73 -8.23 -8.75
CA ARG A 87 -14.19 -7.48 -7.62
C ARG A 87 -14.83 -6.09 -7.48
N ILE A 88 -15.01 -5.38 -8.61
CA ILE A 88 -15.64 -4.06 -8.62
C ILE A 88 -17.13 -4.17 -8.28
N GLU A 89 -17.84 -5.14 -8.85
CA GLU A 89 -19.25 -5.40 -8.56
C GLU A 89 -19.49 -5.65 -7.06
N GLU A 90 -18.79 -6.63 -6.49
CA GLU A 90 -18.91 -6.98 -5.06
C GLU A 90 -18.45 -5.85 -4.15
N GLY A 91 -17.42 -5.12 -4.54
CA GLY A 91 -16.96 -3.93 -3.82
C GLY A 91 -18.03 -2.86 -3.72
N LYS A 92 -18.78 -2.60 -4.80
CA LYS A 92 -19.91 -1.66 -4.79
C LYS A 92 -21.06 -2.15 -3.92
N ILE A 93 -21.33 -3.45 -3.91
CA ILE A 93 -22.35 -4.06 -3.03
C ILE A 93 -21.94 -3.90 -1.56
N ALA A 94 -20.70 -4.23 -1.22
CA ALA A 94 -20.16 -4.08 0.13
C ALA A 94 -20.18 -2.61 0.59
N ALA A 95 -19.73 -1.68 -0.25
CA ALA A 95 -19.73 -0.25 0.05
C ALA A 95 -21.13 0.28 0.40
N LYS A 96 -22.17 -0.13 -0.34
CA LYS A 96 -23.57 0.28 -0.04
C LYS A 96 -24.01 -0.19 1.35
N LYS A 97 -23.72 -1.45 1.70
CA LYS A 97 -24.05 -2.01 3.01
C LYS A 97 -23.28 -1.30 4.12
N VAL A 98 -21.98 -1.08 3.92
CA VAL A 98 -21.12 -0.37 4.88
C VAL A 98 -21.62 1.05 5.11
N LEU A 99 -21.92 1.81 4.04
CA LEU A 99 -22.48 3.16 4.15
C LEU A 99 -23.78 3.18 4.96
N ALA A 100 -24.72 2.28 4.65
CA ALA A 100 -25.98 2.21 5.37
C ALA A 100 -25.80 1.94 6.87
N ARG A 101 -24.91 1.02 7.23
CA ARG A 101 -24.60 0.68 8.63
C ARG A 101 -23.89 1.82 9.37
N VAL A 102 -22.95 2.48 8.71
CA VAL A 102 -22.21 3.61 9.31
C VAL A 102 -23.12 4.82 9.51
N ARG A 103 -24.03 5.10 8.58
CA ARG A 103 -25.02 6.18 8.70
C ARG A 103 -25.91 6.05 9.93
N GLN A 104 -26.21 4.84 10.37
CA GLN A 104 -26.94 4.60 11.62
C GLN A 104 -26.13 4.98 12.87
N LYS A 105 -24.81 5.04 12.78
CA LYS A 105 -23.90 5.38 13.89
C LYS A 105 -23.56 6.86 13.93
N VAL A 106 -23.22 7.45 12.78
CA VAL A 106 -22.70 8.83 12.69
C VAL A 106 -23.73 9.86 12.23
N GLY A 107 -24.93 9.41 11.91
CA GLY A 107 -25.99 10.26 11.39
C GLY A 107 -25.82 10.63 9.92
N ASN A 108 -26.76 11.44 9.43
CA ASN A 108 -26.95 11.64 8.00
C ASN A 108 -25.99 12.65 7.35
N ASN A 109 -25.36 13.52 8.14
CA ASN A 109 -24.76 14.75 7.61
C ASN A 109 -23.22 14.75 7.60
N VAL A 110 -22.57 13.75 8.21
CA VAL A 110 -21.10 13.63 8.17
C VAL A 110 -20.68 13.22 6.75
N PRO A 111 -19.82 13.97 6.04
CA PRO A 111 -19.31 13.51 4.75
C PRO A 111 -18.45 12.26 4.92
N ILE A 112 -18.75 11.21 4.14
CA ILE A 112 -18.02 9.93 4.19
C ILE A 112 -17.37 9.67 2.83
N VAL A 113 -16.05 9.55 2.82
CA VAL A 113 -15.29 9.02 1.67
C VAL A 113 -15.23 7.51 1.81
N ILE A 114 -15.62 6.77 0.77
CA ILE A 114 -15.42 5.31 0.71
C ILE A 114 -14.41 5.04 -0.39
N ALA A 115 -13.24 4.53 0.00
CA ALA A 115 -12.12 4.23 -0.88
C ALA A 115 -11.98 2.71 -1.04
N MET A 116 -11.94 2.25 -2.28
CA MET A 116 -11.85 0.84 -2.62
C MET A 116 -10.41 0.47 -2.98
N PHE A 117 -9.92 -0.60 -2.36
CA PHE A 117 -8.55 -1.06 -2.48
C PHE A 117 -8.51 -2.48 -3.05
N ALA A 118 -7.58 -2.76 -3.94
CA ALA A 118 -7.33 -4.10 -4.49
C ALA A 118 -6.11 -4.70 -3.78
N GLN A 119 -6.31 -5.82 -3.09
CA GLN A 119 -5.24 -6.52 -2.37
C GLN A 119 -4.25 -7.15 -3.34
N ALA A 120 -2.97 -7.00 -3.03
CA ALA A 120 -1.91 -7.71 -3.73
C ALA A 120 -1.96 -9.22 -3.39
N PRO A 121 -1.55 -10.10 -4.32
CA PRO A 121 -1.25 -11.50 -4.02
C PRO A 121 -0.21 -11.66 -2.90
N ASN A 122 -0.24 -12.79 -2.19
CA ASN A 122 0.65 -13.05 -1.04
C ASN A 122 2.15 -13.05 -1.40
N ASP A 123 2.48 -13.33 -2.65
CA ASP A 123 3.85 -13.39 -3.20
C ASP A 123 4.30 -12.04 -3.79
N SER A 124 3.50 -10.98 -3.68
CA SER A 124 3.87 -9.66 -4.19
C SER A 124 4.91 -8.97 -3.31
N LEU A 125 5.91 -8.34 -3.94
CA LEU A 125 6.93 -7.52 -3.28
C LEU A 125 6.44 -6.09 -2.95
N VAL A 126 5.17 -5.82 -3.26
CA VAL A 126 4.59 -4.48 -3.28
C VAL A 126 3.15 -4.59 -2.79
N GLY A 127 2.66 -3.57 -2.11
CA GLY A 127 1.29 -3.56 -1.60
C GLY A 127 0.23 -3.53 -2.71
N GLY A 128 -1.02 -3.69 -2.30
CA GLY A 128 -2.17 -3.44 -3.18
C GLY A 128 -2.30 -1.96 -3.57
N TYR A 129 -3.41 -1.61 -4.24
CA TYR A 129 -3.64 -0.25 -4.71
C TYR A 129 -5.10 0.20 -4.60
N PHE A 130 -5.32 1.49 -4.36
CA PHE A 130 -6.64 2.10 -4.48
C PHE A 130 -7.02 2.23 -5.94
N TYR A 131 -8.22 1.76 -6.29
CA TYR A 131 -8.71 1.77 -7.68
C TYR A 131 -9.90 2.70 -7.90
N SER A 132 -10.64 3.05 -6.85
CA SER A 132 -11.74 4.00 -6.95
C SER A 132 -12.16 4.53 -5.57
N TYR A 133 -12.76 5.71 -5.54
CA TYR A 133 -13.48 6.20 -4.36
C TYR A 133 -14.82 6.84 -4.73
N THR A 134 -15.67 7.03 -3.73
CA THR A 134 -16.89 7.84 -3.82
C THR A 134 -17.04 8.69 -2.57
N VAL A 135 -17.83 9.77 -2.66
CA VAL A 135 -18.09 10.68 -1.55
C VAL A 135 -19.59 10.74 -1.28
N SER A 136 -20.02 10.20 -0.15
CA SER A 136 -21.39 10.38 0.35
C SER A 136 -21.43 11.62 1.23
N LYS A 137 -21.98 12.72 0.70
CA LYS A 137 -22.19 13.95 1.48
C LYS A 137 -23.32 13.77 2.51
N SER A 138 -24.34 12.99 2.17
CA SER A 138 -25.45 12.65 3.04
C SER A 138 -26.17 11.40 2.56
N GLY A 139 -27.03 10.81 3.40
CA GLY A 139 -27.86 9.67 3.01
C GLY A 139 -27.08 8.38 2.85
N THR A 140 -27.78 7.35 2.37
CA THR A 140 -27.23 5.99 2.16
C THR A 140 -26.97 5.66 0.69
N ASP A 141 -27.31 6.57 -0.22
CA ASP A 141 -27.09 6.37 -1.64
C ASP A 141 -25.63 6.63 -2.02
N ILE A 142 -25.09 5.74 -2.86
CA ILE A 142 -23.78 5.91 -3.45
C ILE A 142 -23.94 6.58 -4.80
N GLY A 143 -23.31 7.74 -4.96
CA GLY A 143 -23.27 8.50 -6.21
C GLY A 143 -22.25 7.94 -7.21
N SER A 144 -21.61 8.85 -7.95
CA SER A 144 -20.57 8.48 -8.90
C SER A 144 -19.31 7.95 -8.20
N TRP A 145 -18.60 7.08 -8.92
CA TRP A 145 -17.28 6.60 -8.54
C TRP A 145 -16.22 7.35 -9.33
N THR A 146 -15.17 7.78 -8.65
CA THR A 146 -13.98 8.36 -9.26
C THR A 146 -12.89 7.30 -9.25
N GLU A 147 -12.35 6.96 -10.43
CA GLU A 147 -11.23 6.02 -10.55
C GLU A 147 -9.91 6.66 -10.10
N THR A 148 -9.02 5.85 -9.54
CA THR A 148 -7.69 6.26 -9.10
C THR A 148 -6.63 5.29 -9.64
N ASN A 149 -5.51 5.85 -10.09
CA ASN A 149 -4.42 5.08 -10.69
C ASN A 149 -3.10 5.34 -9.94
N ILE A 150 -3.12 5.22 -8.62
CA ILE A 150 -1.90 5.31 -7.80
C ILE A 150 -1.44 3.90 -7.47
N LYS A 151 -0.22 3.53 -7.87
CA LYS A 151 0.33 2.18 -7.70
C LYS A 151 1.80 2.22 -7.34
N SER A 152 2.24 1.27 -6.53
CA SER A 152 3.65 1.05 -6.24
C SER A 152 4.22 -0.03 -7.15
N TYR A 153 5.50 0.11 -7.50
CA TYR A 153 6.26 -0.84 -8.32
C TYR A 153 7.58 -1.13 -7.64
N VAL A 154 8.02 -2.39 -7.68
CA VAL A 154 9.29 -2.82 -7.10
C VAL A 154 10.48 -2.33 -7.93
N LEU A 155 11.59 -2.03 -7.25
CA LEU A 155 12.87 -1.64 -7.84
C LEU A 155 13.99 -2.54 -7.29
N PRO A 156 14.94 -3.00 -8.12
CA PRO A 156 14.99 -2.81 -9.58
C PRO A 156 13.81 -3.53 -10.27
N ALA A 157 13.41 -3.01 -11.42
CA ALA A 157 12.34 -3.60 -12.20
C ALA A 157 12.78 -4.97 -12.79
N THR A 158 11.82 -5.83 -13.10
CA THR A 158 12.07 -7.13 -13.76
C THR A 158 11.31 -7.22 -15.07
N GLU A 159 11.59 -8.26 -15.87
CA GLU A 159 10.86 -8.49 -17.12
C GLU A 159 9.34 -8.66 -16.89
N ASP A 160 8.97 -9.33 -15.80
CA ASP A 160 7.57 -9.56 -15.40
C ASP A 160 6.94 -8.34 -14.68
N ASN A 161 7.76 -7.46 -14.09
CA ASN A 161 7.32 -6.30 -13.32
C ASN A 161 8.02 -5.03 -13.80
N LYS A 162 7.65 -4.58 -14.99
CA LYS A 162 8.17 -3.35 -15.59
C LYS A 162 7.55 -2.10 -14.96
N LEU A 163 8.32 -1.02 -14.90
CA LEU A 163 7.80 0.30 -14.52
C LEU A 163 6.92 0.88 -15.64
N PRO A 164 6.03 1.84 -15.32
CA PRO A 164 5.32 2.61 -16.33
C PRO A 164 6.21 3.49 -17.24
N ASN A 165 7.46 3.72 -16.83
CA ASN A 165 8.44 4.58 -17.52
C ASN A 165 9.86 3.95 -17.44
N ASP A 166 10.42 3.60 -18.59
CA ASP A 166 11.72 2.92 -18.70
C ASP A 166 12.91 3.80 -18.28
N ASN A 167 12.78 5.13 -18.43
CA ASN A 167 13.82 6.06 -18.00
C ASN A 167 14.01 6.04 -16.49
N ASP A 168 12.93 5.91 -15.74
CA ASP A 168 12.99 5.82 -14.27
C ASP A 168 13.64 4.51 -13.84
N SER A 169 13.38 3.41 -14.55
CA SER A 169 14.01 2.11 -14.31
C SER A 169 15.52 2.22 -14.53
N THR A 170 15.93 2.75 -15.69
CA THR A 170 17.34 2.91 -16.04
C THR A 170 18.06 3.84 -15.06
N SER A 171 17.38 4.89 -14.59
CA SER A 171 17.89 5.82 -13.57
C SER A 171 18.16 5.11 -12.24
N PHE A 172 17.22 4.27 -11.79
CA PHE A 172 17.41 3.45 -10.60
C PHE A 172 18.53 2.42 -10.77
N ASP A 173 18.62 1.76 -11.93
CA ASP A 173 19.66 0.76 -12.21
C ASP A 173 21.06 1.40 -12.19
N ASN A 174 21.20 2.62 -12.73
CA ASN A 174 22.43 3.39 -12.63
C ASN A 174 22.77 3.76 -11.18
N PHE A 175 21.80 4.27 -10.42
CA PHE A 175 21.99 4.55 -8.98
C PHE A 175 22.43 3.29 -8.22
N GLN A 176 21.74 2.17 -8.44
CA GLN A 176 22.06 0.89 -7.81
C GLN A 176 23.48 0.44 -8.15
N LYS A 177 23.90 0.55 -9.41
CA LYS A 177 25.25 0.20 -9.85
C LYS A 177 26.31 1.02 -9.14
N GLU A 178 26.12 2.32 -9.03
CA GLU A 178 27.07 3.24 -8.39
C GLU A 178 27.19 2.95 -6.88
N VAL A 179 26.06 2.78 -6.20
CA VAL A 179 26.05 2.40 -4.77
C VAL A 179 26.75 1.06 -4.53
N LYS A 180 26.51 0.05 -5.38
CA LYS A 180 27.14 -1.28 -5.26
C LYS A 180 28.65 -1.26 -5.48
N ASN A 181 29.18 -0.30 -6.23
CA ASN A 181 30.62 -0.20 -6.50
C ASN A 181 31.42 0.44 -5.34
N PHE A 182 30.74 1.06 -4.36
CA PHE A 182 31.41 1.76 -3.27
C PHE A 182 32.11 0.81 -2.28
N PHE A 183 31.53 -0.35 -1.98
CA PHE A 183 32.14 -1.37 -1.12
C PHE A 183 32.30 -2.71 -1.86
N PRO A 184 33.43 -3.43 -1.68
CA PRO A 184 33.65 -4.76 -2.27
C PRO A 184 32.68 -5.82 -1.72
N ASN A 185 32.11 -5.57 -0.53
CA ASN A 185 31.10 -6.41 0.10
C ASN A 185 29.71 -5.90 -0.33
N ILE A 186 29.11 -6.58 -1.31
CA ILE A 186 27.94 -6.13 -2.08
C ILE A 186 26.80 -5.65 -1.18
N SER A 187 26.37 -4.39 -1.41
CA SER A 187 25.17 -3.80 -0.83
C SER A 187 23.91 -4.26 -1.58
N ASN A 188 22.93 -4.78 -0.87
CA ASN A 188 21.59 -5.00 -1.43
C ASN A 188 20.89 -3.65 -1.55
N VAL A 189 20.41 -3.29 -2.74
CA VAL A 189 19.70 -2.03 -3.00
C VAL A 189 18.36 -2.36 -3.62
N THR A 190 17.29 -2.18 -2.86
CA THR A 190 15.91 -2.42 -3.29
C THR A 190 15.07 -1.17 -3.08
N GLY A 191 13.90 -1.10 -3.69
CA GLY A 191 13.01 0.01 -3.46
C GLY A 191 11.62 -0.18 -4.02
N GLN A 192 10.83 0.88 -3.88
CA GLN A 192 9.52 1.01 -4.49
C GLN A 192 9.36 2.41 -5.08
N GLY A 193 8.87 2.47 -6.31
CA GLY A 193 8.42 3.71 -6.95
C GLY A 193 6.90 3.81 -6.93
N GLN A 194 6.37 4.90 -6.39
CA GLN A 194 4.94 5.18 -6.47
C GLN A 194 4.65 5.97 -7.74
N TYR A 195 3.73 5.49 -8.56
CA TYR A 195 3.28 6.15 -9.78
C TYR A 195 1.83 6.59 -9.65
N LYS A 196 1.55 7.75 -10.24
CA LYS A 196 0.20 8.17 -10.59
C LYS A 196 0.09 8.15 -12.11
N ASP A 197 -0.78 7.27 -12.61
CA ASP A 197 -0.84 6.91 -14.03
C ASP A 197 0.53 6.42 -14.52
N LYS A 198 1.24 7.23 -15.33
CA LYS A 198 2.59 6.94 -15.83
C LYS A 198 3.67 7.85 -15.24
N THR A 199 3.32 8.70 -14.28
CA THR A 199 4.24 9.69 -13.72
C THR A 199 4.71 9.23 -12.34
N LEU A 200 6.03 9.09 -12.16
CA LEU A 200 6.63 8.80 -10.87
C LEU A 200 6.33 9.93 -9.88
N GLN A 201 5.83 9.59 -8.70
CA GLN A 201 5.45 10.52 -7.64
C GLN A 201 6.46 10.54 -6.49
N GLY A 202 7.20 9.46 -6.28
CA GLY A 202 8.21 9.36 -5.22
C GLY A 202 8.86 8.00 -5.16
N LEU A 203 10.00 7.93 -4.46
CA LEU A 203 10.82 6.73 -4.32
C LEU A 203 11.10 6.44 -2.85
N HIS A 204 10.89 5.19 -2.45
CA HIS A 204 11.42 4.65 -1.20
C HIS A 204 12.48 3.60 -1.54
N ILE A 205 13.70 3.80 -1.07
CA ILE A 205 14.84 2.94 -1.35
C ILE A 205 15.39 2.41 -0.02
N THR A 206 15.75 1.14 0.02
CA THR A 206 16.44 0.52 1.14
C THR A 206 17.77 -0.04 0.66
N ILE A 207 18.84 0.39 1.32
CA ILE A 207 20.18 -0.13 1.12
C ILE A 207 20.54 -0.95 2.36
N THR A 208 21.00 -2.17 2.17
CA THR A 208 21.49 -3.04 3.25
C THR A 208 22.93 -3.43 2.96
N THR A 209 23.83 -3.11 3.88
CA THR A 209 25.26 -3.38 3.73
C THR A 209 25.90 -3.67 5.09
N GLN A 210 27.09 -4.28 5.08
CA GLN A 210 27.85 -4.52 6.29
C GLN A 210 28.80 -3.34 6.55
N PHE A 211 28.66 -2.71 7.71
CA PHE A 211 29.57 -1.66 8.18
C PHE A 211 30.48 -2.19 9.28
N TYR A 212 31.73 -1.73 9.31
CA TYR A 212 32.72 -2.04 10.34
C TYR A 212 33.10 -0.83 11.18
N SER A 213 32.69 0.39 10.79
CA SER A 213 32.92 1.61 11.56
C SER A 213 31.90 2.71 11.29
N GLU A 214 31.75 3.64 12.22
CA GLU A 214 30.90 4.83 12.05
C GLU A 214 31.40 5.78 10.96
N THR A 215 32.71 5.82 10.75
CA THR A 215 33.33 6.59 9.65
C THR A 215 32.95 6.04 8.28
N GLU A 216 32.79 4.73 8.14
CA GLU A 216 32.27 4.11 6.90
C GLU A 216 30.80 4.49 6.69
N ILE A 217 29.97 4.45 7.74
CA ILE A 217 28.56 4.84 7.68
C ILE A 217 28.45 6.30 7.21
N THR A 218 29.22 7.20 7.79
CA THR A 218 29.22 8.62 7.43
C THR A 218 29.62 8.84 5.97
N SER A 219 30.73 8.22 5.55
CA SER A 219 31.25 8.35 4.18
C SER A 219 30.27 7.79 3.14
N PHE A 220 29.70 6.62 3.44
CA PHE A 220 28.72 5.98 2.57
C PHE A 220 27.43 6.79 2.47
N THR A 221 26.95 7.36 3.57
CA THR A 221 25.75 8.21 3.58
C THR A 221 25.93 9.44 2.68
N GLN A 222 27.09 10.09 2.75
CA GLN A 222 27.42 11.22 1.88
C GLN A 222 27.46 10.80 0.39
N TYR A 223 28.11 9.66 0.10
CA TYR A 223 28.17 9.13 -1.25
C TYR A 223 26.78 8.78 -1.80
N VAL A 224 25.93 8.11 -1.01
CA VAL A 224 24.55 7.79 -1.40
C VAL A 224 23.76 9.04 -1.74
N ALA A 225 23.90 10.13 -0.97
CA ALA A 225 23.25 11.40 -1.28
C ALA A 225 23.74 12.01 -2.61
N GLN A 226 25.04 11.93 -2.89
CA GLN A 226 25.61 12.39 -4.16
C GLN A 226 25.15 11.53 -5.35
N ALA A 227 25.13 10.20 -5.19
CA ALA A 227 24.65 9.27 -6.21
C ALA A 227 23.15 9.49 -6.47
N ALA A 228 22.35 9.64 -5.42
CA ALA A 228 20.93 9.93 -5.53
C ALA A 228 20.68 11.23 -6.32
N LYS A 229 21.46 12.29 -6.07
CA LYS A 229 21.35 13.54 -6.82
C LYS A 229 21.77 13.42 -8.28
N SER A 230 22.73 12.57 -8.58
CA SER A 230 23.30 12.42 -9.92
C SER A 230 22.47 11.49 -10.81
N TYR A 231 21.89 10.43 -10.25
CA TYR A 231 21.34 9.32 -11.03
C TYR A 231 19.83 9.10 -10.86
N LEU A 232 19.22 9.49 -9.74
CA LEU A 232 17.78 9.32 -9.56
C LEU A 232 16.97 10.47 -10.19
N PRO A 233 15.71 10.23 -10.59
CA PRO A 233 14.84 11.29 -11.09
C PRO A 233 14.71 12.46 -10.10
N SER A 234 14.87 13.68 -10.63
CA SER A 234 14.79 14.90 -9.83
C SER A 234 13.36 15.42 -9.66
N GLY A 235 13.14 16.28 -8.66
CA GLY A 235 11.88 17.01 -8.50
C GLY A 235 10.79 16.27 -7.73
N ILE A 236 11.03 15.01 -7.36
CA ILE A 236 10.13 14.16 -6.56
C ILE A 236 10.71 13.90 -5.16
N PRO A 237 9.87 13.57 -4.18
CA PRO A 237 10.32 13.02 -2.91
C PRO A 237 11.11 11.71 -3.10
N VAL A 238 12.24 11.60 -2.41
CA VAL A 238 13.07 10.40 -2.37
C VAL A 238 13.49 10.17 -0.94
N ASP A 239 13.18 8.99 -0.40
CA ASP A 239 13.63 8.54 0.91
C ASP A 239 14.49 7.29 0.76
N ILE A 240 15.72 7.35 1.25
CA ILE A 240 16.70 6.27 1.18
C ILE A 240 17.09 5.89 2.60
N LYS A 241 16.70 4.69 2.99
CA LYS A 241 17.03 4.09 4.28
C LYS A 241 18.29 3.24 4.14
N ILE A 242 19.28 3.46 4.99
CA ILE A 242 20.56 2.74 4.97
C ILE A 242 20.66 1.90 6.24
N ASN A 243 20.66 0.58 6.06
CA ASN A 243 20.69 -0.40 7.14
C ASN A 243 22.01 -1.15 7.18
N GLY A 244 22.40 -1.54 8.40
CA GLY A 244 23.40 -2.56 8.65
C GLY A 244 22.91 -3.95 8.24
N SER A 245 23.81 -4.94 8.26
CA SER A 245 23.50 -6.33 7.88
C SER A 245 22.52 -7.03 8.83
N ASP A 246 22.39 -6.52 10.06
CA ASP A 246 21.40 -6.92 11.06
C ASP A 246 20.02 -6.29 10.86
N GLY A 247 19.89 -5.39 9.88
CA GLY A 247 18.67 -4.65 9.59
C GLY A 247 18.49 -3.36 10.39
N GLU A 248 19.41 -3.04 11.31
CA GLU A 248 19.37 -1.79 12.06
C GLU A 248 19.64 -0.60 11.15
N THR A 249 18.86 0.48 11.31
CA THR A 249 19.03 1.69 10.51
C THR A 249 20.19 2.51 11.02
N GLN A 250 21.25 2.60 10.22
CA GLN A 250 22.48 3.31 10.57
C GLN A 250 22.43 4.77 10.11
N SER A 251 21.73 5.04 9.00
CA SER A 251 21.54 6.39 8.49
C SER A 251 20.37 6.48 7.52
N PHE A 252 20.02 7.71 7.11
CA PHE A 252 19.12 7.93 5.99
C PHE A 252 19.49 9.17 5.18
N VAL A 253 19.02 9.18 3.94
CA VAL A 253 19.13 10.28 2.99
C VAL A 253 17.73 10.58 2.47
N SER A 254 17.33 11.85 2.43
CA SER A 254 15.98 12.23 1.99
C SER A 254 15.95 13.56 1.23
N THR A 255 15.02 13.70 0.30
CA THR A 255 14.59 15.00 -0.23
C THR A 255 13.07 15.02 -0.33
N THR A 256 12.46 16.16 -0.03
CA THR A 256 11.01 16.38 -0.24
C THR A 256 10.66 16.69 -1.70
N GLY A 257 11.64 16.70 -2.60
CA GLY A 257 11.49 17.09 -4.01
C GLY A 257 11.73 18.58 -4.27
N GLY A 258 11.43 19.01 -5.50
CA GLY A 258 11.68 20.38 -5.96
C GLY A 258 13.17 20.75 -6.05
N ASN A 259 13.51 21.99 -5.65
CA ASN A 259 14.87 22.57 -5.72
C ASN A 259 15.71 22.33 -4.45
N GLY A 260 15.19 21.58 -3.48
CA GLY A 260 15.90 21.29 -2.23
C GLY A 260 17.11 20.36 -2.43
N GLY A 261 18.17 20.58 -1.65
CA GLY A 261 19.25 19.61 -1.51
C GLY A 261 18.78 18.33 -0.80
N TYR A 262 19.59 17.28 -0.87
CA TYR A 262 19.36 16.10 -0.05
C TYR A 262 19.75 16.41 1.41
N TYR A 263 18.89 16.00 2.33
CA TYR A 263 19.14 15.94 3.75
C TYR A 263 19.72 14.58 4.11
N THR A 264 20.64 14.54 5.07
CA THR A 264 21.23 13.30 5.57
C THR A 264 21.23 13.28 7.10
N HIS A 265 21.13 12.09 7.68
CA HIS A 265 21.26 11.89 9.12
C HIS A 265 21.91 10.54 9.41
N VAL A 266 22.88 10.52 10.32
CA VAL A 266 23.60 9.32 10.77
C VAL A 266 23.26 9.09 12.24
N PHE A 267 22.84 7.87 12.58
CA PHE A 267 22.53 7.46 13.95
C PHE A 267 23.82 6.97 14.63
N GLY A 268 24.75 7.90 14.87
CA GLY A 268 26.07 7.61 15.46
C GLY A 268 26.03 7.30 16.96
N SER A 269 27.13 6.74 17.47
CA SER A 269 27.37 6.62 18.91
C SER A 269 27.80 7.95 19.51
N TYR A 270 27.60 8.12 20.83
CA TYR A 270 28.16 9.25 21.60
C TYR A 270 29.66 9.09 21.85
#